data_AF-A0A8F0FC63-F1
#
_entry.id   AF-A0A8F0FC63-F1
#
_cell.length_a   1.000
_cell.length_b   1.000
_cell.length_c   1.000
_cell.angle_alpha   90.00
_cell.angle_beta   90.00
_cell.angle_gamma   90.00
#
_symmetry.space_group_name_H-M   'P 1'
#
loop_
_entity.id
_entity.type
_entity.pdbx_description
1 polymer ?
#
loop_
_entity_poly.entity_id
_entity_poly.type
_entity_poly.pdbx_seq_one_letter_code
_entity_poly.pdbx_strand_id
1 'polypeptide(L)'
;MVSSHKQSITFLGSKSDPLIKKMINLLMRDGKRSKAETVLNKTLQALDSDYPGRAIHIFYLGILAVRQDIGVRLKPKPKTRRNKQSFNVYLPRVISPSCGLHLGMRSLLKASKDRSSISPFWENLSKELLKASQNNGEVIDKRYSLNKLAGSNKRRIHFGVRY
;
A
#
# COMPACT_ATOMS: atom_id res chain seq x y z
N MET A 1 -15.08 7.80 -39.62
CA MET A 1 -14.08 8.34 -38.66
C MET A 1 -14.82 8.99 -37.52
N VAL A 2 -15.22 8.22 -36.50
CA VAL A 2 -15.81 8.79 -35.28
C VAL A 2 -14.68 8.92 -34.28
N SER A 3 -14.12 10.12 -34.15
CA SER A 3 -13.19 10.42 -33.07
C SER A 3 -13.99 10.49 -31.76
N SER A 4 -14.19 9.33 -31.15
CA SER A 4 -14.79 9.22 -29.82
C SER A 4 -14.01 10.13 -28.87
N HIS A 5 -14.60 11.29 -28.55
CA HIS A 5 -14.11 12.19 -27.53
C HIS A 5 -14.19 11.41 -26.21
N LYS A 6 -13.08 10.75 -25.83
CA LYS A 6 -12.85 10.30 -24.47
C LYS A 6 -12.84 11.55 -23.63
N GLN A 7 -14.01 11.92 -23.09
CA GLN A 7 -14.09 12.97 -22.09
C GLN A 7 -13.04 12.63 -21.04
N SER A 8 -12.00 13.45 -20.95
CA SER A 8 -11.01 13.33 -19.91
C SER A 8 -11.74 13.65 -18.61
N ILE A 9 -12.26 12.62 -17.95
CA ILE A 9 -12.88 12.73 -16.63
C ILE A 9 -11.78 13.24 -15.72
N THR A 10 -11.74 14.55 -15.56
CA THR A 10 -10.88 15.19 -14.59
C THR A 10 -11.60 14.98 -13.26
N PHE A 11 -11.10 14.02 -12.47
CA PHE A 11 -11.55 13.74 -11.11
C PHE A 11 -11.20 14.91 -10.18
N LEU A 12 -11.73 16.10 -10.47
CA LEU A 12 -11.47 17.35 -9.75
C LEU A 12 -12.26 17.37 -8.43
N GLY A 13 -13.42 16.71 -8.37
CA GLY A 13 -14.26 16.60 -7.18
C GLY A 13 -13.68 15.73 -6.05
N SER A 14 -12.72 14.85 -6.36
CA SER A 14 -12.13 13.92 -5.39
C SER A 14 -10.88 14.45 -4.68
N LYS A 15 -10.45 15.69 -4.99
CA LYS A 15 -9.30 16.35 -4.34
C LYS A 15 -9.48 16.59 -2.84
N SER A 16 -10.73 16.64 -2.38
CA SER A 16 -11.09 16.78 -0.96
C SER A 16 -10.84 15.49 -0.17
N ASP A 17 -10.87 14.32 -0.81
CA ASP A 17 -10.80 13.04 -0.09
C ASP A 17 -9.43 12.87 0.59
N PRO A 18 -9.40 12.60 1.91
CA PRO A 18 -8.15 12.50 2.67
C PRO A 18 -7.29 11.33 2.21
N LEU A 19 -7.92 10.27 1.71
CA LEU A 19 -7.26 9.06 1.24
C LEU A 19 -6.57 9.27 -0.11
N ILE A 20 -7.23 9.99 -1.02
CA ILE A 20 -6.67 10.42 -2.31
C ILE A 20 -5.52 11.40 -2.09
N LYS A 21 -5.70 12.39 -1.19
CA LYS A 21 -4.64 13.33 -0.81
C LYS A 21 -3.40 12.62 -0.28
N LYS A 22 -3.56 11.60 0.57
CA LYS A 22 -2.44 10.78 1.06
C LYS A 22 -1.75 10.02 -0.08
N MET A 23 -2.51 9.45 -1.00
CA MET A 23 -1.93 8.75 -2.16
C MET A 23 -1.15 9.70 -3.06
N ILE A 24 -1.68 10.90 -3.35
CA ILE A 24 -0.98 11.94 -4.12
C ILE A 24 0.33 12.31 -3.44
N ASN A 25 0.32 12.52 -2.12
CA ASN A 25 1.52 12.84 -1.36
C ASN A 25 2.57 11.73 -1.42
N LEU A 26 2.16 10.45 -1.46
CA LEU A 26 3.06 9.31 -1.59
C LEU A 26 3.61 9.13 -3.02
N LEU A 27 2.84 9.54 -4.04
CA LEU A 27 3.26 9.54 -5.44
C LEU A 27 4.20 10.71 -5.77
N MET A 28 4.10 11.81 -5.02
CA MET A 28 4.90 13.01 -5.22
C MET A 28 6.40 12.73 -5.08
N ARG A 29 7.17 13.21 -6.05
CA ARG A 29 8.65 13.24 -6.02
C ARG A 29 9.12 14.67 -6.25
N ASP A 30 10.16 15.08 -5.56
CA ASP A 30 10.75 16.43 -5.65
C ASP A 30 9.72 17.57 -5.46
N GLY A 31 8.67 17.35 -4.66
CA GLY A 31 7.59 18.34 -4.47
C GLY A 31 6.66 18.55 -5.67
N LYS A 32 6.79 17.76 -6.74
CA LYS A 32 6.01 17.92 -7.99
C LYS A 32 4.59 17.32 -7.86
N ARG A 33 3.71 18.03 -7.15
CA ARG A 33 2.32 17.59 -6.90
C ARG A 33 1.49 17.42 -8.18
N SER A 34 1.59 18.36 -9.12
CA SER A 34 0.85 18.30 -10.39
C SER A 34 1.14 17.02 -11.20
N LYS A 35 2.39 16.56 -11.21
CA LYS A 35 2.77 15.29 -11.86
C LYS A 35 2.16 14.09 -11.15
N ALA A 36 2.14 14.09 -9.81
CA ALA A 36 1.52 13.01 -9.03
C ALA A 36 0.00 12.94 -9.25
N GLU A 37 -0.69 14.09 -9.31
CA GLU A 37 -2.11 14.17 -9.65
C GLU A 37 -2.38 13.61 -11.05
N THR A 38 -1.56 14.00 -12.02
CA THR A 38 -1.66 13.48 -13.40
C THR A 38 -1.50 11.97 -13.46
N VAL A 39 -0.52 11.42 -12.73
CA VAL A 39 -0.30 9.97 -12.67
C VAL A 39 -1.51 9.28 -12.06
N LEU A 40 -2.02 9.75 -10.91
CA LEU A 40 -3.17 9.13 -10.27
C LEU A 40 -4.42 9.18 -11.17
N ASN A 41 -4.67 10.32 -11.83
CA ASN A 41 -5.78 10.43 -12.77
C ASN A 41 -5.66 9.44 -13.94
N LYS A 42 -4.45 9.28 -14.50
CA LYS A 42 -4.19 8.27 -15.53
C LYS A 42 -4.42 6.84 -15.03
N THR A 43 -4.04 6.54 -13.77
CA THR A 43 -4.29 5.21 -13.19
C THR A 43 -5.78 4.90 -13.08
N LEU A 44 -6.58 5.88 -12.66
CA LEU A 44 -8.03 5.74 -12.54
C LEU A 44 -8.69 5.65 -13.92
N GLN A 45 -8.21 6.43 -14.90
CA GLN A 45 -8.70 6.36 -16.27
C GLN A 45 -8.41 4.99 -16.90
N ALA A 46 -7.27 4.37 -16.58
CA ALA A 46 -6.95 3.01 -17.01
C ALA A 46 -7.88 1.97 -16.38
N LEU A 47 -8.17 2.11 -15.08
CA LEU A 47 -9.16 1.25 -14.43
C LEU A 47 -10.55 1.45 -15.02
N ASP A 48 -10.92 2.67 -15.37
CA ASP A 48 -12.23 3.00 -15.92
C ASP A 48 -12.40 2.51 -17.36
N SER A 49 -11.31 2.44 -18.15
CA SER A 49 -11.37 1.82 -19.47
C SER A 49 -11.64 0.32 -19.42
N ASP A 50 -11.16 -0.35 -18.38
CA ASP A 50 -11.38 -1.79 -18.18
C ASP A 50 -12.70 -2.06 -17.43
N TYR A 51 -13.07 -1.19 -16.49
CA TYR A 51 -14.23 -1.30 -15.59
C TYR A 51 -14.97 0.04 -15.46
N PRO A 52 -15.84 0.38 -16.42
CA PRO A 52 -16.48 1.69 -16.47
C PRO A 52 -17.32 1.97 -15.21
N GLY A 53 -17.12 3.14 -14.61
CA GLY A 53 -17.85 3.63 -13.44
C GLY A 53 -17.42 3.01 -12.10
N ARG A 54 -16.45 2.10 -12.08
CA ARG A 54 -16.04 1.37 -10.86
C ARG A 54 -14.63 1.72 -10.36
N ALA A 55 -13.89 2.58 -11.07
CA ALA A 55 -12.50 2.89 -10.76
C ALA A 55 -12.27 3.36 -9.32
N ILE A 56 -13.11 4.27 -8.80
CA ILE A 56 -13.02 4.75 -7.41
C ILE A 56 -13.28 3.62 -6.40
N HIS A 57 -14.28 2.79 -6.66
CA HIS A 57 -14.63 1.68 -5.77
C HIS A 57 -13.48 0.66 -5.69
N ILE A 58 -12.88 0.32 -6.83
CA ILE A 58 -11.70 -0.55 -6.90
C ILE A 58 -10.52 0.06 -6.13
N PHE A 59 -10.30 1.37 -6.26
CA PHE A 59 -9.26 2.08 -5.54
C PHE A 59 -9.44 1.98 -4.01
N TYR A 60 -10.64 2.26 -3.49
CA TYR A 60 -10.93 2.16 -2.06
C TYR A 60 -10.80 0.74 -1.54
N LEU A 61 -11.39 -0.24 -2.25
CA LEU A 61 -11.28 -1.65 -1.88
C LEU A 61 -9.83 -2.13 -1.86
N GLY A 62 -9.05 -1.79 -2.90
CA GLY A 62 -7.64 -2.18 -2.99
C GLY A 62 -6.79 -1.60 -1.86
N ILE A 63 -7.02 -0.34 -1.47
CA ILE A 63 -6.27 0.28 -0.36
C ILE A 63 -6.66 -0.32 0.99
N LEU A 64 -7.94 -0.58 1.21
CA LEU A 64 -8.41 -1.23 2.43
C LEU A 64 -7.88 -2.66 2.54
N ALA A 65 -7.86 -3.40 1.42
CA ALA A 65 -7.31 -4.75 1.35
C ALA A 65 -5.80 -4.78 1.65
N VAL A 66 -5.06 -3.73 1.31
CA VAL A 66 -3.60 -3.69 1.52
C VAL A 66 -3.21 -3.12 2.90
N ARG A 67 -4.17 -2.65 3.69
CA ARG A 67 -3.95 -2.12 5.05
C ARG A 67 -3.22 -3.15 5.93
N GLN A 68 -2.20 -2.68 6.64
CA GLN A 68 -1.44 -3.50 7.59
C GLN A 68 -1.82 -3.18 9.03
N ASP A 69 -2.45 -4.13 9.70
CA ASP A 69 -2.90 -3.98 11.09
C ASP A 69 -1.84 -4.44 12.10
N ILE A 70 -0.98 -5.38 11.68
CA ILE A 70 0.07 -5.96 12.51
C ILE A 70 1.41 -5.80 11.80
N GLY A 71 2.41 -5.33 12.55
CA GLY A 71 3.80 -5.29 12.15
C GLY A 71 4.64 -6.24 12.98
N VAL A 72 5.85 -6.49 12.49
CA VAL A 72 6.85 -7.26 13.21
C VAL A 72 8.09 -6.38 13.40
N ARG A 73 8.57 -6.27 14.63
CA ARG A 73 9.78 -5.52 14.99
C ARG A 73 10.84 -6.47 15.52
N LEU A 74 12.09 -6.21 15.18
CA LEU A 74 13.22 -6.90 15.82
C LEU A 74 13.36 -6.45 17.28
N LYS A 75 13.43 -7.42 18.19
CA LYS A 75 13.77 -7.15 19.60
C LYS A 75 15.16 -6.51 19.65
N PRO A 76 15.33 -5.37 20.34
CA PRO A 76 16.65 -4.77 20.51
C PRO A 76 17.56 -5.77 21.24
N LYS A 77 18.78 -5.96 20.70
CA LYS A 77 19.79 -6.79 21.35
C LYS A 77 20.30 -6.06 22.61
N PRO A 78 20.42 -6.73 23.77
CA PRO A 78 21.00 -6.10 24.95
C PRO A 78 22.46 -5.75 24.67
N LYS A 79 22.89 -4.54 25.05
CA LYS A 79 24.26 -4.04 24.85
C LYS A 79 25.31 -4.89 25.58
N THR A 80 24.93 -5.50 26.69
CA THR A 80 25.81 -6.24 27.59
C THR A 80 25.25 -7.65 27.82
N ARG A 81 25.55 -8.59 26.92
CA ARG A 81 25.74 -9.98 27.37
C ARG A 81 26.44 -10.84 26.32
N ARG A 82 27.48 -11.53 26.80
CA ARG A 82 28.22 -12.66 26.19
C ARG A 82 27.32 -13.89 25.89
N ASN A 83 26.06 -13.70 25.54
CA ASN A 83 25.14 -14.81 25.31
C ASN A 83 25.22 -15.28 23.85
N LYS A 84 25.70 -16.52 23.70
CA LYS A 84 25.83 -17.32 22.48
C LYS A 84 24.52 -17.58 21.70
N GLN A 85 23.40 -16.95 22.06
CA GLN A 85 22.13 -17.08 21.33
C GLN A 85 21.99 -15.88 20.38
N SER A 86 22.61 -15.98 19.20
CA SER A 86 22.72 -14.89 18.23
C SER A 86 21.47 -14.66 17.37
N PHE A 87 20.38 -15.40 17.62
CA PHE A 87 19.20 -15.39 16.76
C PHE A 87 18.38 -14.10 16.89
N ASN A 88 17.97 -13.55 15.75
CA ASN A 88 17.09 -12.40 15.69
C ASN A 88 15.69 -12.79 16.19
N VAL A 89 15.19 -12.06 17.19
CA VAL A 89 13.87 -12.28 17.78
C VAL A 89 12.87 -11.29 17.18
N TYR A 90 11.86 -11.82 16.50
CA TYR A 90 10.76 -11.05 15.95
C TYR A 90 9.62 -10.92 16.97
N LEU A 91 9.24 -9.67 17.27
CA LEU A 91 8.14 -9.34 18.18
C LEU A 91 6.98 -8.71 17.39
N PRO A 92 5.74 -9.20 17.55
CA PRO A 92 4.57 -8.57 16.95
C PRO A 92 4.31 -7.19 17.58
N ARG A 93 3.85 -6.24 16.77
CA ARG A 93 3.44 -4.90 17.20
C ARG A 93 2.15 -4.51 16.47
N VAL A 94 1.14 -4.07 17.22
CA VAL A 94 -0.08 -3.50 16.64
C VAL A 94 0.24 -2.14 16.02
N ILE A 95 -0.26 -1.92 14.80
CA ILE A 95 -0.08 -0.67 14.06
C ILE A 95 -1.39 0.12 14.14
N SER A 96 -1.29 1.44 14.31
CA SER A 96 -2.48 2.31 14.24
C SER A 96 -3.08 2.28 12.83
N PRO A 97 -4.42 2.38 12.67
CA PRO A 97 -5.06 2.25 11.37
C PRO A 97 -4.58 3.28 10.35
N SER A 98 -4.29 4.51 10.80
CA SER A 98 -3.74 5.58 9.97
C SER A 98 -2.36 5.22 9.39
N CYS A 99 -1.48 4.64 10.20
CA CYS A 99 -0.16 4.18 9.79
C CYS A 99 -0.24 2.91 8.95
N GLY A 100 -1.16 2.00 9.27
CA GLY A 100 -1.40 0.77 8.52
C GLY A 100 -1.84 1.02 7.09
N LEU A 101 -2.73 2.00 6.88
CA LEU A 101 -3.13 2.45 5.54
C LEU A 101 -1.94 3.03 4.78
N HIS A 102 -1.15 3.90 5.42
CA HIS A 102 0.01 4.53 4.81
C HIS A 102 1.10 3.52 4.41
N LEU A 103 1.36 2.55 5.29
CA LEU A 103 2.33 1.49 5.05
C LEU A 103 1.88 0.57 3.91
N GLY A 104 0.59 0.23 3.89
CA GLY A 104 -0.03 -0.50 2.78
C GLY A 104 0.12 0.23 1.45
N MET A 105 -0.28 1.50 1.37
CA MET A 105 -0.12 2.31 0.15
C MET A 105 1.34 2.35 -0.32
N ARG A 106 2.31 2.52 0.60
CA ARG A 106 3.73 2.48 0.26
C ARG A 106 4.16 1.13 -0.32
N SER A 107 3.71 0.02 0.26
CA SER A 107 3.99 -1.31 -0.27
C SER A 107 3.39 -1.53 -1.65
N LEU A 108 2.17 -1.03 -1.90
CA LEU A 108 1.51 -1.07 -3.20
C LEU A 108 2.30 -0.30 -4.27
N LEU A 109 2.70 0.94 -3.95
CA LEU A 109 3.52 1.75 -4.84
C LEU A 109 4.88 1.12 -5.12
N LYS A 110 5.46 0.41 -4.15
CA LYS A 110 6.72 -0.32 -4.34
C LYS A 110 6.51 -1.50 -5.30
N ALA A 111 5.52 -2.36 -5.05
CA ALA A 111 5.20 -3.49 -5.93
C ALA A 111 4.89 -3.05 -7.37
N SER A 112 4.19 -1.92 -7.52
CA SER A 112 3.89 -1.34 -8.84
C SER A 112 5.14 -0.88 -9.60
N LYS A 113 6.20 -0.44 -8.90
CA LYS A 113 7.49 -0.09 -9.51
C LYS A 113 8.29 -1.33 -9.89
N ASP A 114 8.24 -2.35 -9.03
CA ASP A 114 9.05 -3.57 -9.19
C ASP A 114 8.48 -4.51 -10.28
N ARG A 115 7.19 -4.35 -10.66
CA ARG A 115 6.49 -5.24 -11.61
C ARG A 115 7.08 -5.24 -13.02
N SER A 116 7.31 -4.08 -13.62
CA SER A 116 7.81 -3.97 -15.00
C SER A 116 8.34 -2.58 -15.28
N SER A 117 9.54 -2.50 -15.84
CA SER A 117 10.17 -1.23 -16.25
C SER A 117 9.73 -0.76 -17.63
N ILE A 118 9.10 -1.62 -18.43
CA ILE A 118 8.75 -1.35 -19.84
C ILE A 118 7.41 -0.65 -19.94
N SER A 119 6.44 -1.06 -19.13
CA SER A 119 5.11 -0.48 -19.10
C SER A 119 5.10 0.81 -18.27
N PRO A 120 4.27 1.80 -18.64
CA PRO A 120 4.18 3.03 -17.89
C PRO A 120 3.66 2.77 -16.46
N PHE A 121 4.23 3.48 -15.50
CA PHE A 121 3.95 3.27 -14.07
C PHE A 121 2.46 3.31 -13.70
N TRP A 122 1.66 4.16 -14.35
CA TRP A 122 0.23 4.28 -14.07
C TRP A 122 -0.56 3.02 -14.46
N GLU A 123 -0.13 2.33 -15.52
CA GLU A 123 -0.74 1.08 -15.95
C GLU A 123 -0.40 -0.05 -14.96
N ASN A 124 0.85 -0.14 -14.52
CA ASN A 124 1.25 -1.11 -13.48
C ASN A 124 0.48 -0.91 -12.17
N LEU A 125 0.35 0.35 -11.74
CA LEU A 125 -0.40 0.69 -10.54
C LEU A 125 -1.89 0.32 -10.68
N SER A 126 -2.52 0.57 -11.82
CA SER A 126 -3.91 0.17 -12.08
C SER A 126 -4.11 -1.35 -11.93
N LYS A 127 -3.21 -2.14 -12.52
CA LYS A 127 -3.27 -3.60 -12.45
C LYS A 127 -3.01 -4.13 -11.04
N GLU A 128 -2.13 -3.50 -10.26
CA GLU A 128 -1.89 -3.87 -8.85
C GLU A 128 -3.07 -3.48 -7.95
N LEU A 129 -3.70 -2.32 -8.16
CA LEU A 129 -4.92 -1.94 -7.45
C LEU A 129 -6.05 -2.93 -7.72
N LEU A 130 -6.21 -3.36 -8.97
CA LEU A 130 -7.21 -4.36 -9.35
C LEU A 130 -6.97 -5.68 -8.63
N LYS A 131 -5.74 -6.22 -8.67
CA LYS A 131 -5.38 -7.45 -7.94
C LYS A 131 -5.64 -7.31 -6.44
N ALA A 132 -5.21 -6.19 -5.85
CA ALA A 132 -5.40 -5.91 -4.44
C ALA A 132 -6.89 -5.87 -4.06
N SER A 133 -7.75 -5.28 -4.90
CA SER A 133 -9.20 -5.24 -4.67
C SER A 133 -9.85 -6.63 -4.65
N GLN A 134 -9.24 -7.59 -5.35
CA GLN A 134 -9.63 -8.99 -5.38
C GLN A 134 -8.94 -9.82 -4.28
N ASN A 135 -8.30 -9.17 -3.29
CA ASN A 135 -7.49 -9.79 -2.25
C ASN A 135 -6.34 -10.67 -2.77
N ASN A 136 -5.83 -10.36 -3.96
CA ASN A 136 -4.75 -11.09 -4.60
C ASN A 136 -3.53 -10.19 -4.82
N GLY A 137 -2.37 -10.82 -5.02
CA GLY A 137 -1.14 -10.14 -5.41
C GLY A 137 -0.08 -10.07 -4.30
N GLU A 138 1.13 -9.72 -4.71
CA GLU A 138 2.34 -9.85 -3.89
C GLU A 138 2.26 -9.09 -2.56
N VAL A 139 1.60 -7.93 -2.56
CA VAL A 139 1.45 -7.10 -1.35
C VAL A 139 0.53 -7.78 -0.32
N ILE A 140 -0.53 -8.42 -0.81
CA ILE A 140 -1.48 -9.15 0.03
C ILE A 140 -0.81 -10.40 0.60
N ASP A 141 -0.04 -11.13 -0.21
CA ASP A 141 0.70 -12.31 0.22
C ASP A 141 1.74 -11.97 1.30
N LYS A 142 2.46 -10.85 1.12
CA LYS A 142 3.38 -10.31 2.14
C LYS A 142 2.65 -9.97 3.43
N ARG A 143 1.47 -9.35 3.35
CA ARG A 143 0.65 -9.05 4.53
C ARG A 143 0.22 -10.32 5.26
N TYR A 144 -0.27 -11.33 4.54
CA TYR A 144 -0.65 -12.62 5.14
C TYR A 144 0.54 -13.33 5.78
N SER A 145 1.69 -13.32 5.10
CA SER A 145 2.94 -13.89 5.62
C SER A 145 3.38 -13.20 6.92
N LEU A 146 3.29 -11.87 6.98
CA LEU A 146 3.57 -11.09 8.18
C LEU A 146 2.59 -11.41 9.32
N ASN A 147 1.29 -11.52 9.02
CA ASN A 147 0.27 -11.88 10.01
C ASN A 147 0.50 -13.29 10.57
N LYS A 148 0.86 -14.26 9.71
CA LYS A 148 1.23 -15.62 10.14
C LYS A 148 2.46 -15.61 11.04
N LEU A 149 3.50 -14.88 10.65
CA LEU A 149 4.72 -14.71 11.45
C LEU A 149 4.42 -14.06 12.82
N ALA A 150 3.54 -13.07 12.84
CA ALA A 150 3.09 -12.42 14.07
C ALA A 150 2.29 -13.39 14.97
N GLY A 151 1.39 -14.18 14.38
CA GLY A 151 0.61 -15.20 15.08
C GLY A 151 1.51 -16.24 15.77
N SER A 152 2.52 -16.75 15.07
CA SER A 152 3.49 -17.70 15.64
C SER A 152 4.29 -17.12 16.81
N ASN A 153 4.54 -15.80 16.82
CA ASN A 153 5.32 -15.13 17.87
C ASN A 153 4.46 -14.46 18.96
N LYS A 154 3.12 -14.65 18.96
CA LYS A 154 2.20 -14.01 19.92
C LYS A 154 2.57 -14.27 21.38
N ARG A 155 3.01 -15.50 21.70
CA ARG A 155 3.41 -15.92 23.06
C ARG A 155 4.68 -15.22 23.59
N ARG A 156 5.47 -14.59 22.72
CA ARG A 156 6.76 -13.96 23.09
C ARG A 156 6.58 -12.51 23.55
N ILE A 157 5.37 -11.99 23.48
CA ILE A 157 5.00 -10.69 24.02
C ILE A 157 4.75 -10.90 25.51
N HIS A 158 5.76 -10.60 26.33
CA HIS A 158 5.47 -10.25 27.72
C HIS A 158 4.96 -8.81 27.71
N PHE A 159 3.79 -8.58 28.32
CA PHE A 159 3.22 -7.26 28.53
C PHE A 159 4.10 -6.44 29.48
N GLY A 160 5.27 -6.01 29.00
CA GLY A 160 5.99 -4.90 29.58
C GLY A 160 5.31 -3.61 29.16
N VAL A 161 4.08 -3.40 29.63
CA VAL A 161 3.46 -2.08 29.60
C VAL A 161 4.28 -1.24 30.57
N ARG A 162 5.24 -0.49 30.03
CA ARG A 162 5.76 0.67 30.74
C ARG A 162 4.91 1.83 30.25
N TYR A 163 4.00 2.27 31.13
CA TYR A 163 3.37 3.59 31.05
C TYR A 163 4.46 4.67 31.07
#